data_AF-A0A6P1BQA3-F1
#
_entry.id   AF-A0A6P1BQA3-F1
#
_cell.length_a   1.000
_cell.length_b   1.000
_cell.length_c   1.000
_cell.angle_alpha   90.00
_cell.angle_beta   90.00
_cell.angle_gamma   90.00
#
_symmetry.space_group_name_H-M   'P 1'
#
loop_
_entity.id
_entity.type
_entity.pdbx_description
1 polymer ?
#
loop_
_entity_poly.entity_id
_entity_poly.type
_entity_poly.pdbx_seq_one_letter_code
_entity_poly.pdbx_strand_id
1 'polypeptide(L)'
;MWERWQAYERIEARGIALLSAWLSPEQRSQFEKYKRFDVIGSESGKRYRICYGTSTNVYEMDGRDRVVLGWCFRPVGSLVPGDVMLAQKIALETNERATLMVAQPFPSTLPPRASHAPGG
;
A
#
# COMPACT_ATOMS: atom_id res chain seq x y z
N MET A 1 -19.28 21.44 -2.85
CA MET A 1 -18.30 20.75 -1.97
C MET A 1 -18.74 19.32 -1.66
N TRP A 2 -20.01 19.09 -1.29
CA TRP A 2 -20.57 17.76 -0.96
C TRP A 2 -20.58 16.74 -2.11
N GLU A 3 -20.92 17.15 -3.34
CA GLU A 3 -20.97 16.23 -4.49
C GLU A 3 -19.58 15.64 -4.84
N ARG A 4 -18.52 16.44 -4.70
CA ARG A 4 -17.15 15.98 -4.93
C ARG A 4 -16.70 14.97 -3.88
N TRP A 5 -17.14 15.14 -2.64
CA TRP A 5 -16.90 14.19 -1.55
C TRP A 5 -17.59 12.85 -1.81
N GLN A 6 -18.88 12.86 -2.13
CA GLN A 6 -19.60 11.61 -2.45
C GLN A 6 -19.04 10.92 -3.70
N ALA A 7 -18.57 11.68 -4.68
CA ALA A 7 -17.89 11.12 -5.84
C ALA A 7 -16.57 10.43 -5.42
N TYR A 8 -15.77 11.06 -4.57
CA TYR A 8 -14.53 10.48 -4.05
C TYR A 8 -14.80 9.20 -3.25
N GLU A 9 -15.75 9.21 -2.31
CA GLU A 9 -16.12 8.04 -1.50
C GLU A 9 -16.52 6.84 -2.36
N ARG A 10 -17.28 7.07 -3.44
CA ARG A 10 -17.67 5.99 -4.37
C ARG A 10 -16.47 5.40 -5.12
N ILE A 11 -15.52 6.24 -5.56
CA ILE A 11 -14.32 5.78 -6.26
C ILE A 11 -13.39 5.06 -5.27
N GLU A 12 -13.23 5.58 -4.06
CA GLU A 12 -12.43 4.96 -3.01
C GLU A 12 -12.99 3.60 -2.59
N ALA A 13 -14.30 3.50 -2.39
CA ALA A 13 -14.98 2.23 -2.11
C ALA A 13 -14.77 1.21 -3.24
N ARG A 14 -14.84 1.65 -4.50
CA ARG A 14 -14.58 0.80 -5.66
C ARG A 14 -13.13 0.30 -5.71
N GLY A 15 -12.16 1.18 -5.44
CA GLY A 15 -10.74 0.81 -5.39
C GLY A 15 -10.45 -0.17 -4.25
N ILE A 16 -11.05 0.03 -3.07
CA ILE A 16 -10.96 -0.89 -1.93
C ILE A 16 -11.58 -2.25 -2.28
N ALA A 17 -12.75 -2.27 -2.93
CA ALA A 17 -13.40 -3.51 -3.34
C ALA A 17 -12.54 -4.30 -4.34
N LEU A 18 -11.93 -3.61 -5.30
CA LEU A 18 -11.01 -4.22 -6.26
C LEU A 18 -9.77 -4.78 -5.56
N LEU A 19 -9.12 -4.01 -4.69
CA LEU A 19 -8.01 -4.48 -3.88
C LEU A 19 -8.38 -5.75 -3.13
N SER A 20 -9.47 -5.72 -2.34
CA SER A 20 -9.92 -6.86 -1.53
C SER A 20 -10.18 -8.13 -2.36
N ALA A 21 -10.69 -7.99 -3.59
CA ALA A 21 -10.90 -9.13 -4.49
C ALA A 21 -9.61 -9.81 -4.94
N TRP A 22 -8.49 -9.07 -4.99
CA TRP A 22 -7.16 -9.55 -5.41
C TRP A 22 -6.24 -9.98 -4.25
N LEU A 23 -6.64 -9.75 -3.01
CA LEU A 23 -5.91 -10.22 -1.84
C LEU A 23 -6.13 -11.72 -1.60
N SER A 24 -5.07 -12.42 -1.18
CA SER A 24 -5.22 -13.75 -0.58
C SER A 24 -6.09 -13.69 0.68
N PRO A 25 -6.64 -14.81 1.16
CA PRO A 25 -7.39 -14.83 2.42
C PRO A 25 -6.63 -14.22 3.61
N GLU A 26 -5.33 -14.50 3.70
CA GLU A 26 -4.46 -13.99 4.76
C GLU A 26 -4.24 -12.48 4.61
N GLN A 27 -3.92 -12.03 3.39
CA GLN A 27 -3.73 -10.61 3.10
C GLN A 27 -5.01 -9.81 3.33
N ARG A 28 -6.17 -10.37 2.97
CA ARG A 28 -7.49 -9.78 3.20
C ARG A 28 -7.77 -9.62 4.69
N SER A 29 -7.54 -10.68 5.48
CA SER A 29 -7.67 -10.65 6.94
C SER A 29 -6.76 -9.59 7.59
N GLN A 30 -5.51 -9.48 7.13
CA GLN A 30 -4.59 -8.43 7.56
C GLN A 30 -5.13 -7.03 7.21
N PHE A 31 -5.61 -6.84 5.99
CA PHE A 31 -6.09 -5.55 5.51
C PHE A 31 -7.36 -5.10 6.25
N GLU A 32 -8.30 -6.00 6.48
CA GLU A 32 -9.52 -5.74 7.24
C GLU A 32 -9.21 -5.35 8.68
N LYS A 33 -8.27 -6.05 9.32
CA LYS A 33 -7.93 -5.85 10.74
C LYS A 33 -7.02 -4.66 10.99
N TYR A 34 -6.05 -4.40 10.11
CA TYR A 34 -4.94 -3.48 10.36
C TYR A 34 -4.78 -2.39 9.30
N LYS A 35 -5.62 -2.38 8.25
CA LYS A 35 -5.47 -1.49 7.09
C LYS A 35 -4.08 -1.58 6.46
N ARG A 36 -3.49 -2.78 6.48
CA ARG A 36 -2.20 -3.10 5.87
C ARG A 36 -2.13 -4.60 5.59
N PHE A 37 -1.28 -5.01 4.66
CA PHE A 37 -1.04 -6.42 4.37
C PHE A 37 0.41 -6.63 3.93
N ASP A 38 0.90 -7.85 4.10
CA ASP A 38 2.25 -8.23 3.71
C ASP A 38 2.24 -8.94 2.33
N VAL A 39 3.27 -8.67 1.53
CA VAL A 39 3.55 -9.31 0.24
C VAL A 39 4.97 -9.86 0.24
N ILE A 40 5.23 -10.86 -0.60
CA ILE A 40 6.56 -11.45 -0.77
C ILE A 40 7.12 -11.02 -2.13
N GLY A 41 8.32 -10.45 -2.12
CA GLY A 41 9.03 -10.04 -3.32
C GLY A 41 9.33 -11.24 -4.22
N SER A 42 9.08 -11.07 -5.53
CA SER A 42 9.18 -12.15 -6.52
C SER A 42 10.59 -12.69 -6.72
N GLU A 43 11.62 -11.90 -6.44
CA GLU A 43 13.01 -12.24 -6.75
C GLU A 43 13.82 -12.54 -5.50
N SER A 44 13.68 -11.72 -4.46
CA SER A 44 14.49 -11.83 -3.24
C SER A 44 13.81 -12.67 -2.15
N GLY A 45 12.49 -12.88 -2.25
CA GLY A 45 11.68 -13.48 -1.18
C GLY A 45 11.54 -12.57 0.06
N LYS A 46 11.98 -11.30 -0.01
CA LYS A 46 11.80 -10.34 1.06
C LYS A 46 10.32 -10.06 1.31
N ARG A 47 10.00 -9.75 2.56
CA ARG A 47 8.65 -9.37 2.97
C ARG A 47 8.50 -7.86 2.93
N TYR A 48 7.43 -7.40 2.29
CA TYR A 48 7.06 -6.00 2.22
C TYR A 48 5.68 -5.79 2.83
N ARG A 49 5.54 -4.84 3.76
CA ARG A 49 4.27 -4.44 4.35
C ARG A 49 3.75 -3.20 3.62
N ILE A 50 2.57 -3.34 3.01
CA ILE A 50 1.86 -2.25 2.34
C ILE A 50 0.78 -1.73 3.30
N CYS A 51 0.94 -0.50 3.76
CA CYS A 51 -0.02 0.23 4.59
C CYS A 51 -1.01 1.01 3.73
N TYR A 52 -2.19 1.30 4.29
CA TYR A 52 -3.18 2.15 3.63
C TYR A 52 -2.62 3.52 3.25
N GLY A 53 -2.80 3.91 1.99
CA GLY A 53 -2.37 5.21 1.49
C GLY A 53 -1.87 5.14 0.04
N THR A 54 -1.35 6.27 -0.44
CA THR A 54 -0.88 6.43 -1.83
C THR A 54 0.61 6.73 -1.95
N SER A 55 1.30 6.98 -0.84
CA SER A 55 2.72 7.33 -0.80
C SER A 55 3.32 6.99 0.56
N THR A 56 4.63 6.76 0.62
CA THR A 56 5.36 6.47 1.88
C THR A 56 4.66 5.38 2.72
N ASN A 57 4.19 4.33 2.04
CA ASN A 57 3.29 3.34 2.62
C ASN A 57 3.79 1.91 2.46
N VAL A 58 4.95 1.68 1.83
CA VAL A 58 5.55 0.35 1.69
C VAL A 58 6.80 0.26 2.56
N TYR A 59 6.91 -0.82 3.32
CA TYR A 59 8.00 -1.05 4.25
C TYR A 59 8.60 -2.44 4.03
N GLU A 60 9.91 -2.50 3.83
CA GLU A 60 10.66 -3.75 3.87
C GLU A 60 10.76 -4.24 5.31
N MET A 61 10.39 -5.49 5.55
CA MET A 61 10.31 -6.11 6.87
C MET A 61 11.40 -7.18 7.03
N ASP A 62 12.06 -7.21 8.19
CA ASP A 62 12.97 -8.31 8.54
C ASP A 62 12.21 -9.56 9.04
N GLY A 63 12.96 -10.62 9.33
CA GLY A 63 12.43 -11.87 9.89
C GLY A 63 11.87 -11.75 11.31
N ARG A 64 12.01 -10.59 11.97
CA ARG A 64 11.51 -10.30 13.33
C ARG A 64 10.37 -9.25 13.32
N ASP A 65 9.76 -9.03 12.15
CA ASP A 65 8.69 -8.03 11.95
C ASP A 65 9.11 -6.58 12.20
N ARG A 66 10.39 -6.27 12.03
CA ARG A 66 10.91 -4.90 12.16
C ARG A 66 11.07 -4.27 10.79
N VAL A 67 10.81 -2.97 10.72
CA VAL A 67 11.01 -2.20 9.50
C VAL A 67 12.51 -2.00 9.27
N VAL A 68 12.98 -2.42 8.10
CA VAL A 68 14.36 -2.21 7.63
C VAL A 68 14.45 -0.88 6.89
N LEU A 69 13.58 -0.67 5.91
CA LEU A 69 13.61 0.49 5.00
C LEU A 69 12.20 0.78 4.48
N GLY A 70 11.90 2.05 4.24
CA GLY A 70 10.69 2.46 3.54
C GLY A 70 10.90 2.61 2.04
N TRP A 71 9.90 2.25 1.25
CA TRP A 71 9.87 2.42 -0.21
C TRP A 71 8.69 3.28 -0.62
N CYS A 72 8.95 4.36 -1.35
CA CYS A 72 7.92 5.28 -1.82
C CYS A 72 7.77 5.21 -3.34
N PHE A 73 6.62 4.69 -3.77
CA PHE A 73 6.16 4.72 -5.16
C PHE A 73 5.23 5.91 -5.30
N ARG A 74 5.67 7.00 -5.93
CA ARG A 74 4.80 8.18 -6.12
C ARG A 74 3.93 7.97 -7.36
N PRO A 75 2.60 7.79 -7.21
CA PRO A 75 1.72 7.74 -8.36
C PRO A 75 1.65 9.10 -9.06
N VAL A 76 1.40 9.08 -10.37
CA VAL A 76 1.07 10.28 -11.14
C VAL A 76 -0.44 10.48 -11.11
N GLY A 77 -0.88 11.69 -10.77
CA GLY A 77 -2.30 12.04 -10.69
C GLY A 77 -2.96 11.68 -9.36
N SER A 78 -4.28 11.88 -9.30
CA SER A 78 -5.10 11.65 -8.10
C SER A 78 -5.74 10.27 -8.15
N LEU A 79 -5.00 9.25 -7.72
CA LEU A 79 -5.49 7.87 -7.62
C LEU A 79 -5.98 7.58 -6.20
N VAL A 80 -7.00 6.73 -6.09
CA VAL A 80 -7.51 6.29 -4.78
C VAL A 80 -6.58 5.25 -4.15
N PRO A 81 -6.49 5.17 -2.81
CA PRO A 81 -5.56 4.27 -2.12
C PRO A 81 -5.65 2.80 -2.55
N GLY A 82 -6.87 2.28 -2.75
CA GLY A 82 -7.06 0.87 -3.14
C GLY A 82 -6.37 0.51 -4.46
N ASP A 83 -6.47 1.36 -5.48
CA ASP A 83 -5.84 1.14 -6.79
C ASP A 83 -4.31 1.22 -6.68
N VAL A 84 -3.79 2.19 -5.91
CA VAL A 84 -2.35 2.34 -5.69
C VAL A 84 -1.76 1.15 -4.95
N MET A 85 -2.41 0.71 -3.86
CA MET A 85 -1.98 -0.44 -3.08
C MET A 85 -2.03 -1.75 -3.89
N LEU A 86 -3.04 -1.91 -4.74
CA LEU A 86 -3.14 -3.07 -5.65
C LEU A 86 -2.00 -3.07 -6.67
N ALA A 87 -1.71 -1.91 -7.28
CA ALA A 87 -0.59 -1.78 -8.20
C ALA A 87 0.75 -2.10 -7.52
N GLN A 88 0.96 -1.60 -6.29
CA GLN A 88 2.15 -1.89 -5.49
C GLN A 88 2.28 -3.39 -5.17
N LYS A 89 1.18 -4.06 -4.79
CA LYS A 89 1.14 -5.52 -4.57
C LYS A 89 1.59 -6.27 -5.82
N ILE A 90 0.91 -6.03 -6.95
CA ILE A 90 1.20 -6.74 -8.20
C ILE A 90 2.65 -6.51 -8.61
N ALA A 91 3.13 -5.28 -8.53
CA ALA A 91 4.48 -4.91 -8.93
C ALA A 91 5.55 -5.65 -8.08
N LEU A 92 5.39 -5.69 -6.76
CA LEU A 92 6.31 -6.39 -5.86
C LEU A 92 6.27 -7.92 -6.02
N GLU A 93 5.08 -8.50 -6.20
CA GLU A 93 4.90 -9.95 -6.32
C GLU A 93 5.22 -10.51 -7.72
N THR A 94 5.40 -9.66 -8.73
CA THR A 94 5.65 -10.11 -10.12
C THR A 94 6.94 -9.56 -10.75
N ASN A 95 7.42 -8.39 -10.32
CA ASN A 95 8.63 -7.77 -10.86
C ASN A 95 9.28 -6.85 -9.81
N GLU A 96 9.67 -7.46 -8.70
CA GLU A 96 10.25 -6.77 -7.55
C GLU A 96 11.41 -5.84 -7.93
N ARG A 97 12.37 -6.30 -8.75
CA ARG A 97 13.56 -5.51 -9.05
C ARG A 97 13.25 -4.25 -9.84
N ALA A 98 12.46 -4.34 -10.91
CA ALA A 98 12.09 -3.16 -11.68
C ALA A 98 11.25 -2.19 -10.83
N THR A 99 10.41 -2.74 -9.95
CA THR A 99 9.60 -1.98 -9.01
C THR A 99 10.48 -1.17 -8.05
N LEU A 100 11.49 -1.79 -7.43
CA LEU A 100 12.40 -1.08 -6.52
C LEU A 100 13.30 -0.06 -7.21
N MET A 101 13.65 -0.25 -8.49
CA MET A 101 14.46 0.71 -9.25
C MET A 101 13.80 2.08 -9.43
N VAL A 102 12.46 2.13 -9.43
CA VAL A 102 11.70 3.38 -9.59
C VAL A 102 11.20 3.94 -8.24
N ALA A 103 11.43 3.22 -7.15
CA ALA A 103 11.01 3.61 -5.81
C ALA A 103 12.03 4.55 -5.17
N GLN A 104 11.54 5.54 -4.42
CA GLN A 104 12.40 6.37 -3.57
C GLN A 104 12.54 5.72 -2.19
N PRO A 105 13.76 5.35 -1.74
CA PRO A 105 13.96 4.84 -0.38
C PRO A 105 13.81 5.95 0.66
N PHE A 106 13.30 5.62 1.84
CA PHE A 106 13.21 6.55 2.97
C PHE A 106 13.51 5.87 4.32
N PRO A 107 14.06 6.59 5.32
CA PRO A 107 14.37 6.03 6.62
C PRO A 107 13.12 5.50 7.36
N SER A 108 13.28 4.37 8.04
CA SER A 108 12.23 3.69 8.83
C SER A 108 11.77 4.45 10.07
N THR A 109 12.46 5.54 10.44
CA THR A 109 12.12 6.40 11.58
C THR A 109 10.90 7.29 11.32
N LEU A 110 10.44 7.38 10.08
CA LEU A 110 9.19 8.06 9.76
C LEU A 110 8.01 7.14 10.15
N PRO A 111 7.14 7.56 11.08
CA PRO A 111 5.95 6.79 11.39
C PRO A 111 5.14 6.60 10.09
N PRO A 112 4.47 5.45 9.91
CA PRO A 112 3.44 5.33 8.89
C PRO A 112 2.54 6.54 9.01
N ARG A 113 2.33 7.27 7.90
CA ARG A 113 1.40 8.40 7.92
C ARG A 113 0.11 7.88 8.52
N ALA A 114 -0.21 8.33 9.73
CA ALA A 114 -1.46 7.99 10.38
C ALA A 114 -2.53 8.32 9.35
N SER A 115 -3.42 7.35 9.10
CA SER A 115 -4.62 7.59 8.31
C SER A 115 -5.28 8.82 8.90
N HIS A 116 -5.11 9.97 8.25
CA HIS A 116 -5.93 11.13 8.51
C HIS A 116 -7.33 10.67 8.11
N ALA A 117 -8.11 10.21 9.10
CA ALA A 117 -9.55 10.34 9.01
C ALA A 117 -9.79 11.81 8.63
N PRO A 118 -10.51 12.10 7.56
CA PRO A 118 -10.86 13.47 7.26
C PRO A 118 -11.66 13.97 8.47
N GLY A 119 -11.09 14.92 9.20
CA GLY A 119 -11.83 15.65 10.23
C GLY A 119 -12.94 16.43 9.52
N GLY A 120 -14.17 16.21 9.99
CA GLY A 120 -15.40 16.84 9.52
C GLY A 120 -16.60 16.16 10.14
#